data_AF-A0A5M6A2C0-F1
#
_entry.id   AF-A0A5M6A2C0-F1
#
_cell.length_a   1.000
_cell.length_b   1.000
_cell.length_c   1.000
_cell.angle_alpha   90.00
_cell.angle_beta   90.00
_cell.angle_gamma   90.00
#
_symmetry.space_group_name_H-M   'P 1'
#
loop_
_entity.id
_entity.type
_entity.pdbx_description
1 polymer ?
#
loop_
_entity_poly.entity_id
_entity_poly.type
_entity_poly.pdbx_seq_one_letter_code
_entity_poly.pdbx_strand_id
1 'polypeptide(L)'
;MDIQEFNRRLLQKKKQLDDLMHRKMPVLAGNIAKRHIEEDFRKGGFTHGGFHKWKETKRQKGGEKGANAQYGPLLSGRNYLSGSIEYTPGDAQVTVFTRAPYAGVHNWGGILRPTVTPKMRRFAWAQHYREAGTDKKKDTFWKRLALTKKSKLTITIPQRQFMPSTPGPELAKKVNDKLNQEVEKIINS
;
A
#
# COMPACT_ATOMS: atom_id res chain seq x y z
N MET A 1 -9.87 48.56 19.08
CA MET A 1 -10.49 47.32 19.59
C MET A 1 -10.51 47.44 21.09
N ASP A 2 -11.67 47.24 21.71
CA ASP A 2 -11.79 47.18 23.17
C ASP A 2 -11.31 45.82 23.72
N ILE A 3 -10.87 45.77 24.97
CA ILE A 3 -10.35 44.57 25.65
C ILE A 3 -11.39 43.44 25.64
N GLN A 4 -12.68 43.77 25.82
CA GLN A 4 -13.76 42.76 25.79
C GLN A 4 -13.93 42.16 24.39
N GLU A 5 -13.83 42.98 23.35
CA GLU A 5 -13.90 42.53 21.96
C GLU A 5 -12.69 41.65 21.60
N PHE A 6 -11.50 42.04 22.06
CA PHE A 6 -10.27 41.25 21.91
C PHE A 6 -10.40 39.86 22.56
N ASN A 7 -10.84 39.82 23.83
CA ASN A 7 -11.04 38.56 24.55
C ASN A 7 -12.06 37.65 23.86
N ARG A 8 -13.15 38.22 23.33
CA ARG A 8 -14.16 37.46 22.58
C ARG A 8 -13.56 36.84 21.32
N ARG A 9 -12.76 37.59 20.54
CA ARG A 9 -12.07 37.07 19.36
C ARG A 9 -11.09 35.97 19.73
N LEU A 10 -10.31 36.14 20.80
CA LEU A 10 -9.34 35.14 21.26
C LEU A 10 -10.02 33.80 21.63
N LEU A 11 -11.16 33.84 22.33
CA LEU A 11 -11.94 32.64 22.65
C LEU A 11 -12.51 31.96 21.40
N GLN A 12 -12.96 32.74 20.40
CA GLN A 12 -13.42 32.20 19.12
C GLN A 12 -12.29 31.49 18.37
N LYS A 13 -11.11 32.11 18.28
CA LYS A 13 -9.92 31.52 17.63
C LYS A 13 -9.49 30.23 18.32
N LYS A 14 -9.47 30.22 19.65
CA LYS A 14 -9.20 29.00 20.44
C LYS A 14 -10.16 27.86 20.07
N LYS A 15 -11.47 28.14 20.00
CA LYS A 15 -12.47 27.14 19.61
C LYS A 15 -12.29 26.65 18.17
N GLN A 16 -11.90 27.53 17.25
CA GLN A 16 -11.62 27.15 15.86
C GLN A 16 -10.38 26.27 15.74
N LEU A 17 -9.32 26.57 16.50
CA LEU A 17 -8.11 25.74 16.56
C LEU A 17 -8.41 24.36 17.16
N ASP A 18 -9.23 24.31 18.20
CA ASP A 18 -9.68 23.06 18.82
C ASP A 18 -10.46 22.18 17.82
N ASP A 19 -11.44 22.76 17.12
CA ASP A 19 -12.18 22.07 16.05
C ASP A 19 -11.26 21.62 14.90
N LEU A 20 -10.27 22.45 14.54
CA LEU A 20 -9.28 22.10 13.54
C LEU A 20 -8.47 20.87 13.98
N MET A 21 -7.88 20.90 15.18
CA MET A 21 -7.01 19.83 15.68
C MET A 21 -7.76 18.51 15.88
N HIS A 22 -8.94 18.54 16.47
CA HIS A 22 -9.62 17.33 16.91
C HIS A 22 -10.52 16.71 15.84
N ARG A 23 -11.03 17.51 14.88
CA ARG A 23 -12.02 17.02 13.89
C ARG A 23 -11.55 17.10 12.45
N LYS A 24 -10.98 18.24 12.04
CA LYS A 24 -10.66 18.47 10.62
C LYS A 24 -9.29 17.93 10.22
N MET A 25 -8.26 18.19 11.03
CA MET A 25 -6.89 17.79 10.74
C MET A 25 -6.69 16.28 10.64
N PRO A 26 -7.28 15.44 11.51
CA PRO A 26 -7.21 13.98 11.36
C PRO A 26 -7.70 13.48 10.00
N VAL A 27 -8.77 14.06 9.47
CA VAL A 27 -9.32 13.72 8.14
C VAL A 27 -8.38 14.15 7.02
N LEU A 28 -7.83 15.38 7.12
CA LEU A 28 -6.89 15.91 6.13
C LEU A 28 -5.58 15.12 6.13
N ALA A 29 -5.01 14.85 7.30
CA ALA A 29 -3.79 14.08 7.47
C ALA A 29 -3.96 12.64 6.95
N GLY A 30 -5.09 11.99 7.23
CA GLY A 30 -5.41 10.66 6.71
C GLY A 30 -5.45 10.62 5.18
N ASN A 31 -6.11 11.61 4.56
CA ASN A 31 -6.14 11.75 3.10
C ASN A 31 -4.74 11.97 2.52
N ILE A 32 -3.92 12.84 3.15
CA ILE A 32 -2.54 13.10 2.72
C ILE A 32 -1.70 11.82 2.79
N ALA A 33 -1.79 11.09 3.90
CA ALA A 33 -1.06 9.84 4.10
C ALA A 33 -1.48 8.76 3.09
N LYS A 34 -2.78 8.59 2.87
CA LYS A 34 -3.31 7.67 1.85
C LYS A 34 -2.76 8.01 0.47
N ARG A 35 -2.86 9.28 0.04
CA ARG A 35 -2.37 9.73 -1.26
C ARG A 35 -0.87 9.56 -1.40
N HIS A 36 -0.10 9.86 -0.35
CA HIS A 36 1.35 9.66 -0.31
C HIS A 36 1.72 8.20 -0.60
N ILE A 37 1.06 7.25 0.09
CA ILE A 37 1.30 5.81 -0.14
C ILE A 37 0.87 5.43 -1.57
N GLU A 38 -0.30 5.86 -2.04
CA GLU A 38 -0.74 5.54 -3.41
C GLU A 38 0.20 6.10 -4.50
N GLU A 39 0.76 7.30 -4.30
CA GLU A 39 1.77 7.89 -5.19
C GLU A 39 3.04 7.04 -5.24
N ASP A 40 3.50 6.56 -4.09
CA ASP A 40 4.64 5.66 -3.98
C ASP A 40 4.41 4.35 -4.73
N PHE A 41 3.21 3.77 -4.61
CA PHE A 41 2.78 2.63 -5.43
C PHE A 41 2.88 2.93 -6.93
N ARG A 42 2.37 4.09 -7.39
CA ARG A 42 2.44 4.49 -8.81
C ARG A 42 3.89 4.66 -9.28
N LYS A 43 4.78 5.15 -8.42
CA LYS A 43 6.22 5.28 -8.70
C LYS A 43 6.97 3.94 -8.60
N GLY A 44 6.34 2.90 -8.05
CA GLY A 44 6.94 1.57 -7.90
C GLY A 44 7.99 1.48 -6.80
N GLY A 45 7.79 2.24 -5.71
CA GLY A 45 8.73 2.30 -4.59
C GLY A 45 8.08 2.83 -3.32
N PHE A 46 8.92 3.36 -2.44
CA PHE A 46 8.52 3.83 -1.11
C PHE A 46 9.38 5.00 -0.67
N THR A 47 8.75 6.05 -0.18
CA THR A 47 9.39 7.29 0.25
C THR A 47 9.47 7.35 1.78
N HIS A 48 10.68 7.29 2.31
CA HIS A 48 10.96 7.49 3.74
C HIS A 48 12.43 7.85 3.92
N GLY A 49 12.71 9.15 4.06
CA GLY A 49 14.08 9.64 4.05
C GLY A 49 14.77 9.41 2.69
N GLY A 50 14.05 9.74 1.62
CA GLY A 50 14.41 9.44 0.24
C GLY A 50 13.52 8.37 -0.40
N PHE A 51 13.58 8.28 -1.73
CA PHE A 51 12.80 7.33 -2.51
C PHE A 51 13.55 6.01 -2.72
N HIS A 52 12.95 4.91 -2.30
CA HIS A 52 13.49 3.55 -2.38
C HIS A 52 12.68 2.73 -3.38
N LYS A 53 13.26 2.40 -4.54
CA LYS A 53 12.59 1.58 -5.57
C LYS A 53 12.42 0.14 -5.09
N TRP A 54 11.24 -0.45 -5.33
CA TRP A 54 11.01 -1.85 -4.95
C TRP A 54 11.80 -2.83 -5.80
N LYS A 55 12.18 -3.95 -5.19
CA LYS A 55 12.81 -5.08 -5.88
C LYS A 55 11.91 -5.57 -7.02
N GLU A 56 12.48 -5.58 -8.21
CA GLU A 56 11.83 -6.01 -9.45
C GLU A 56 11.29 -7.44 -9.35
N THR A 57 10.20 -7.69 -10.06
CA THR A 57 9.57 -9.00 -10.12
C THR A 57 10.21 -9.87 -11.20
N LYS A 58 10.14 -11.21 -11.05
CA LYS A 58 10.57 -12.13 -12.12
C LYS A 58 9.84 -11.87 -13.44
N ARG A 59 8.57 -11.46 -13.37
CA ARG A 59 7.75 -11.05 -14.52
C ARG A 59 8.43 -9.94 -15.32
N GLN A 60 8.90 -8.89 -14.65
CA GLN A 60 9.56 -7.75 -15.31
C GLN A 60 10.92 -8.14 -15.92
N LYS A 61 11.62 -9.11 -15.34
CA LYS A 61 12.91 -9.60 -15.85
C LYS A 61 12.76 -10.60 -17.01
N GLY A 62 11.57 -11.17 -17.21
CA GLY A 62 11.34 -12.26 -18.16
C GLY A 62 11.22 -11.86 -19.63
N GLY A 63 11.35 -10.57 -19.97
CA GLY A 63 11.33 -10.10 -21.36
C GLY A 63 9.99 -10.25 -22.10
N GLU A 64 8.92 -10.67 -21.42
CA GLU A 64 7.58 -10.77 -21.99
C GLU A 64 7.07 -9.39 -22.42
N LYS A 65 6.62 -9.25 -23.67
CA LYS A 65 6.16 -7.97 -24.25
C LYS A 65 4.68 -7.63 -23.97
N GLY A 66 3.99 -8.40 -23.14
CA GLY A 66 2.57 -8.20 -22.84
C GLY A 66 2.30 -7.07 -21.84
N ALA A 67 1.09 -6.50 -21.86
CA ALA A 67 0.67 -5.43 -20.93
C ALA A 67 0.91 -5.77 -19.44
N ASN A 68 0.78 -7.06 -19.09
CA ASN A 68 1.03 -7.54 -17.74
C ASN A 68 2.49 -7.38 -17.28
N ALA A 69 3.45 -7.43 -18.20
CA ALA A 69 4.87 -7.31 -17.88
C ALA A 69 5.29 -5.87 -17.55
N GLN A 70 4.51 -4.88 -18.00
CA GLN A 70 4.78 -3.45 -17.77
C GLN A 70 4.43 -3.01 -16.33
N TYR A 71 3.54 -3.73 -15.65
CA TYR A 71 3.17 -3.37 -14.27
C TYR A 71 4.36 -3.52 -13.31
N GLY A 72 4.59 -2.46 -12.53
CA GLY A 72 5.57 -2.42 -11.46
C GLY A 72 5.32 -3.47 -10.35
N PRO A 73 6.27 -3.64 -9.42
CA PRO A 73 6.08 -4.50 -8.26
C PRO A 73 4.84 -4.07 -7.45
N LEU A 74 4.14 -5.04 -6.85
CA LEU A 74 2.87 -4.84 -6.11
C LEU A 74 1.69 -4.29 -6.93
N LEU A 75 1.89 -4.01 -8.22
CA LEU A 75 0.85 -3.58 -9.15
C LEU A 75 0.42 -4.71 -10.09
N SER A 76 -0.85 -4.65 -10.48
CA SER A 76 -1.46 -5.52 -11.46
C SER A 76 -2.61 -4.80 -12.14
N GLY A 77 -3.26 -5.41 -13.15
CA GLY A 77 -4.46 -4.82 -13.75
C GLY A 77 -5.57 -4.49 -12.74
N ARG A 78 -5.59 -5.14 -11.56
CA ARG A 78 -6.46 -4.78 -10.43
C ARG A 78 -5.58 -4.34 -9.26
N ASN A 79 -5.48 -3.03 -9.04
CA ASN A 79 -4.64 -2.41 -8.00
C ASN A 79 -5.23 -2.57 -6.59
N TYR A 80 -5.51 -3.80 -6.17
CA TYR A 80 -6.21 -4.10 -4.91
C TYR A 80 -5.43 -3.64 -3.67
N LEU A 81 -4.12 -3.94 -3.59
CA LEU A 81 -3.33 -3.57 -2.41
C LEU A 81 -3.29 -2.06 -2.20
N SER A 82 -2.95 -1.28 -3.23
CA SER A 82 -2.95 0.18 -3.14
C SER A 82 -4.35 0.75 -2.93
N GLY A 83 -5.39 0.15 -3.53
CA GLY A 83 -6.78 0.57 -3.33
C GLY A 83 -7.34 0.22 -1.94
N SER A 84 -6.74 -0.74 -1.25
CA SER A 84 -7.11 -1.17 0.10
C SER A 84 -6.46 -0.36 1.23
N ILE A 85 -5.72 0.71 0.90
CA ILE A 85 -5.19 1.65 1.89
C ILE A 85 -6.36 2.51 2.40
N GLU A 86 -6.61 2.40 3.69
CA GLU A 86 -7.67 3.07 4.41
C GLU A 86 -7.09 3.85 5.58
N TYR A 87 -7.90 4.76 6.13
CA TYR A 87 -7.55 5.44 7.37
C TYR A 87 -8.80 5.68 8.22
N THR A 88 -8.60 5.76 9.53
CA THR A 88 -9.63 6.13 10.51
C THR A 88 -9.14 7.32 11.31
N PRO A 89 -9.80 8.49 11.17
CA PRO A 89 -9.55 9.65 12.03
C PRO A 89 -9.92 9.33 13.48
N GLY A 90 -9.08 9.75 14.42
CA GLY A 90 -9.35 9.73 15.85
C GLY A 90 -9.11 11.11 16.45
N ASP A 91 -9.14 11.19 17.78
CA ASP A 91 -8.96 12.46 18.48
C ASP A 91 -7.54 13.00 18.34
N ALA A 92 -7.38 14.12 17.62
CA ALA A 92 -6.09 14.72 17.25
C ALA A 92 -5.06 13.76 16.58
N GLN A 93 -5.51 12.61 16.09
CA GLN A 93 -4.65 11.58 15.51
C GLN A 93 -5.33 10.87 14.34
N VAL A 94 -4.57 10.18 13.52
CA VAL A 94 -5.12 9.36 12.44
C VAL A 94 -4.38 8.04 12.32
N THR A 95 -5.13 6.94 12.19
CA THR A 95 -4.57 5.61 11.95
C THR A 95 -4.75 5.25 10.50
N VAL A 96 -3.65 4.93 9.81
CA VAL A 96 -3.65 4.48 8.41
C VAL A 96 -3.32 2.98 8.39
N PHE A 97 -4.07 2.20 7.62
CA PHE A 97 -3.95 0.75 7.60
C PHE A 97 -4.35 0.17 6.25
N THR A 98 -4.17 -1.15 6.09
CA THR A 98 -4.66 -1.90 4.94
C THR A 98 -5.35 -3.17 5.40
N ARG A 99 -6.45 -3.51 4.73
CA ARG A 99 -7.19 -4.76 4.98
C ARG A 99 -6.76 -5.90 4.04
N ALA A 100 -5.80 -5.68 3.15
CA ALA A 100 -5.31 -6.75 2.29
C ALA A 100 -4.59 -7.82 3.13
N PRO A 101 -5.07 -9.08 3.18
CA PRO A 101 -4.52 -10.09 4.10
C PRO A 101 -3.04 -10.42 3.85
N TYR A 102 -2.58 -10.22 2.61
CA TYR A 102 -1.21 -10.48 2.19
C TYR A 102 -0.31 -9.22 2.25
N ALA A 103 -0.82 -8.08 2.70
CA ALA A 103 -0.08 -6.83 2.80
C ALA A 103 1.19 -6.99 3.64
N GLY A 104 1.07 -7.61 4.82
CA GLY A 104 2.17 -7.74 5.77
C GLY A 104 3.38 -8.46 5.19
N VAL A 105 3.17 -9.59 4.50
CA VAL A 105 4.28 -10.35 3.89
C VAL A 105 4.93 -9.61 2.72
N HIS A 106 4.21 -8.73 2.02
CA HIS A 106 4.83 -7.85 1.04
C HIS A 106 5.61 -6.71 1.70
N ASN A 107 5.05 -6.08 2.73
CA ASN A 107 5.65 -4.95 3.42
C ASN A 107 6.97 -5.32 4.10
N TRP A 108 7.00 -6.46 4.78
CA TRP A 108 8.14 -6.91 5.59
C TRP A 108 8.98 -8.00 4.92
N GLY A 109 8.48 -8.59 3.83
CA GLY A 109 9.07 -9.80 3.26
C GLY A 109 8.77 -11.03 4.13
N GLY A 110 9.24 -12.19 3.68
CA GLY A 110 9.15 -13.41 4.48
C GLY A 110 9.12 -14.68 3.65
N ILE A 111 9.04 -15.82 4.35
CA ILE A 111 8.95 -17.14 3.75
C ILE A 111 7.54 -17.69 4.01
N LEU A 112 6.80 -17.94 2.95
CA LEU A 112 5.50 -18.60 3.02
C LEU A 112 5.66 -20.10 2.81
N ARG A 113 4.91 -20.88 3.59
CA ARG A 113 4.87 -22.34 3.49
C ARG A 113 3.47 -22.89 3.23
N PRO A 114 2.81 -22.53 2.10
CA PRO A 114 1.44 -22.96 1.84
C PRO A 114 1.38 -24.46 1.54
N THR A 115 0.30 -25.10 1.98
CA THR A 115 0.00 -26.51 1.69
C THR A 115 -0.45 -26.67 0.23
N VAL A 116 0.07 -27.67 -0.45
CA VAL A 116 -0.34 -28.03 -1.81
C VAL A 116 -1.73 -28.65 -1.77
N THR A 117 -2.73 -27.93 -2.27
CA THR A 117 -4.12 -28.38 -2.25
C THR A 117 -4.49 -29.19 -3.52
N PRO A 118 -5.52 -30.06 -3.46
CA PRO A 118 -6.05 -30.71 -4.65
C PRO A 118 -6.50 -29.71 -5.73
N LYS A 119 -7.04 -28.55 -5.35
CA LYS A 119 -7.44 -27.48 -6.28
C LYS A 119 -6.23 -26.92 -7.05
N MET A 120 -5.08 -26.74 -6.40
CA MET A 120 -3.84 -26.32 -7.08
C MET A 120 -3.36 -27.38 -8.08
N ARG A 121 -3.44 -28.66 -7.75
CA ARG A 121 -3.07 -29.75 -8.67
C ARG A 121 -4.00 -29.81 -9.88
N ARG A 122 -5.31 -29.67 -9.68
CA ARG A 122 -6.28 -29.59 -10.77
C ARG A 122 -6.00 -28.40 -11.68
N PHE A 123 -5.67 -27.24 -11.12
CA PHE A 123 -5.27 -26.07 -11.90
C PHE A 123 -3.99 -26.32 -12.71
N ALA A 124 -2.97 -26.93 -12.09
CA ALA A 124 -1.74 -27.29 -12.79
C ALA A 124 -2.01 -28.27 -13.95
N TRP A 125 -2.87 -29.27 -13.77
CA TRP A 125 -3.29 -30.14 -14.87
C TRP A 125 -3.99 -29.38 -16.00
N ALA A 126 -4.90 -28.48 -15.67
CA ALA A 126 -5.58 -27.66 -16.67
C ALA A 126 -4.59 -26.80 -17.49
N GLN A 127 -3.61 -26.18 -16.83
CA GLN A 127 -2.56 -25.41 -17.52
C GLN A 127 -1.64 -26.31 -18.37
N HIS A 128 -1.30 -27.50 -17.87
CA HIS A 128 -0.52 -28.47 -18.65
C HIS A 128 -1.24 -28.81 -19.95
N TYR A 129 -2.51 -29.20 -19.92
CA TYR A 129 -3.24 -29.54 -21.14
C TYR A 129 -3.41 -28.36 -22.09
N ARG A 130 -3.55 -27.14 -21.55
CA ARG A 130 -3.60 -25.91 -22.35
C ARG A 130 -2.28 -25.65 -23.10
N GLU A 131 -1.14 -25.89 -22.47
CA GLU A 131 0.19 -25.65 -23.04
C GLU A 131 0.69 -26.82 -23.90
N ALA A 132 0.30 -28.03 -23.55
CA ALA A 132 0.65 -29.26 -24.24
C ALA A 132 -0.07 -29.39 -25.60
N GLY A 133 -1.27 -28.81 -25.71
CA GLY A 133 -2.07 -28.86 -26.94
C GLY A 133 -2.40 -30.30 -27.32
N THR A 134 -2.00 -30.71 -28.52
CA THR A 134 -2.22 -32.06 -29.05
C THR A 134 -1.30 -33.10 -28.40
N ASP A 135 -0.08 -32.74 -28.02
CA ASP A 135 0.86 -33.65 -27.34
C ASP A 135 0.67 -33.61 -25.82
N LYS A 136 -0.37 -34.32 -25.34
CA LYS A 136 -0.67 -34.45 -23.90
C LYS A 136 0.44 -35.17 -23.10
N LYS A 137 1.45 -35.76 -23.74
CA LYS A 137 2.56 -36.42 -23.04
C LYS A 137 3.71 -35.46 -22.74
N LYS A 138 3.76 -34.30 -23.41
CA LYS A 138 4.77 -33.24 -23.22
C LYS A 138 5.09 -32.98 -21.76
N ASP A 139 6.38 -32.93 -21.40
CA ASP A 139 6.78 -32.63 -20.03
C ASP A 139 6.81 -31.12 -19.78
N THR A 140 5.65 -30.54 -19.46
CA THR A 140 5.57 -29.11 -19.15
C THR A 140 5.88 -28.83 -17.68
N PHE A 141 6.25 -27.58 -17.37
CA PHE A 141 6.39 -27.11 -15.98
C PHE A 141 5.15 -27.43 -15.13
N TRP A 142 3.96 -27.27 -15.71
CA TRP A 142 2.69 -27.54 -15.04
C TRP A 142 2.46 -29.01 -14.71
N LYS A 143 2.90 -29.94 -15.58
CA LYS A 143 2.84 -31.38 -15.30
C LYS A 143 3.68 -31.75 -14.08
N ARG A 144 4.90 -31.21 -14.00
CA ARG A 144 5.80 -31.39 -12.85
C ARG A 144 5.21 -30.80 -11.56
N LEU A 145 4.53 -29.66 -11.63
CA LEU A 145 3.80 -29.10 -10.49
C LEU A 145 2.61 -29.98 -10.08
N ALA A 146 1.83 -30.50 -11.03
CA ALA A 146 0.66 -31.33 -10.75
C ALA A 146 1.04 -32.65 -10.06
N LEU A 147 2.15 -33.25 -10.47
CA LEU A 147 2.70 -34.51 -9.96
C LEU A 147 3.60 -34.33 -8.72
N THR A 148 3.76 -33.12 -8.19
CA THR A 148 4.70 -32.89 -7.08
C THR A 148 4.36 -33.75 -5.86
N LYS A 149 5.35 -34.45 -5.29
CA LYS A 149 5.15 -35.19 -4.03
C LYS A 149 5.18 -34.27 -2.79
N LYS A 150 5.55 -32.99 -2.97
CA LYS A 150 5.63 -32.03 -1.87
C LYS A 150 4.24 -31.71 -1.33
N SER A 151 4.08 -31.77 -0.02
CA SER A 151 2.86 -31.36 0.69
C SER A 151 2.86 -29.86 1.02
N LYS A 152 4.04 -29.25 1.17
CA LYS A 152 4.22 -27.81 1.40
C LYS A 152 5.19 -27.21 0.39
N LEU A 153 4.91 -25.99 -0.05
CA LEU A 153 5.82 -25.20 -0.86
C LEU A 153 6.68 -24.30 0.03
N THR A 154 7.82 -23.86 -0.47
CA THR A 154 8.63 -22.82 0.18
C THR A 154 8.73 -21.65 -0.77
N ILE A 155 8.14 -20.51 -0.41
CA ILE A 155 8.07 -19.33 -1.26
C ILE A 155 8.70 -18.16 -0.53
N THR A 156 9.80 -17.64 -1.05
CA THR A 156 10.45 -16.43 -0.52
C THR A 156 9.86 -15.18 -1.17
N ILE A 157 9.24 -14.34 -0.35
CA ILE A 157 8.71 -13.03 -0.74
C ILE A 157 9.74 -11.97 -0.36
N PRO A 158 10.27 -11.19 -1.32
CA PRO A 158 11.16 -10.09 -0.98
C PRO A 158 10.37 -8.96 -0.31
N GLN A 159 11.03 -8.27 0.62
CA GLN A 159 10.52 -7.06 1.23
C GLN A 159 10.29 -5.97 0.17
N ARG A 160 9.10 -5.41 0.16
CA ARG A 160 8.67 -4.25 -0.62
C ARG A 160 7.87 -3.37 0.34
N GLN A 161 8.60 -2.64 1.18
CA GLN A 161 8.01 -1.79 2.19
C GLN A 161 7.20 -0.68 1.53
N PHE A 162 6.02 -0.40 2.05
CA PHE A 162 5.14 0.68 1.60
C PHE A 162 4.40 1.36 2.76
N MET A 163 4.38 0.72 3.93
CA MET A 163 3.79 1.23 5.15
C MET A 163 4.79 1.02 6.30
N PRO A 164 5.54 2.06 6.68
CA PRO A 164 6.45 2.02 7.83
C PRO A 164 5.65 2.09 9.14
N SER A 165 6.29 1.74 10.25
CA SER A 165 5.71 1.91 11.60
C SER A 165 5.59 3.38 12.01
N THR A 166 6.46 4.23 11.47
CA THR A 166 6.48 5.68 11.73
C THR A 166 6.41 6.46 10.42
N PRO A 167 5.74 7.63 10.39
CA PRO A 167 5.69 8.46 9.19
C PRO A 167 7.09 8.96 8.82
N GLY A 168 7.42 8.91 7.53
CA GLY A 168 8.67 9.48 7.02
C GLY A 168 8.66 11.01 7.05
N PRO A 169 9.84 11.65 6.98
CA PRO A 169 9.95 13.11 7.02
C PRO A 169 9.17 13.80 5.89
N GLU A 170 9.08 13.19 4.71
CA GLU A 170 8.33 13.73 3.58
C GLU A 170 6.83 13.74 3.82
N LEU A 171 6.30 12.69 4.45
CA LEU A 171 4.89 12.64 4.84
C LEU A 171 4.61 13.62 5.99
N ALA A 172 5.47 13.63 7.01
CA ALA A 172 5.35 14.55 8.14
C ALA A 172 5.35 16.00 7.67
N LYS A 173 6.25 16.37 6.74
CA LYS A 173 6.27 17.68 6.12
C LYS A 173 4.96 18.02 5.40
N LYS A 174 4.42 17.12 4.55
CA LYS A 174 3.14 17.35 3.87
C LYS A 174 1.99 17.61 4.85
N VAL A 175 1.95 16.89 5.98
CA VAL A 175 0.94 17.07 7.02
C VAL A 175 1.13 18.39 7.77
N ASN A 176 2.36 18.72 8.15
CA ASN A 176 2.70 19.98 8.84
C ASN A 176 2.45 21.21 7.97
N ASP A 177 2.82 21.16 6.69
CA ASP A 177 2.55 22.23 5.72
C ASP A 177 1.03 22.48 5.63
N LYS A 178 0.23 21.40 5.62
CA LYS A 178 -1.24 21.52 5.61
C LYS A 178 -1.79 22.07 6.93
N LEU A 179 -1.24 21.64 8.07
CA LEU A 179 -1.62 22.16 9.38
C LEU A 179 -1.37 23.68 9.45
N ASN A 180 -0.17 24.12 9.09
CA ASN A 180 0.20 25.53 9.10
C ASN A 180 -0.73 26.37 8.22
N GLN A 181 -1.04 25.89 7.01
CA GLN A 181 -2.00 26.56 6.12
C GLN A 181 -3.40 26.72 6.74
N GLU A 182 -3.90 25.71 7.46
CA GLU A 182 -5.22 25.82 8.09
C GLU A 182 -5.18 26.70 9.35
N VAL A 183 -4.09 26.68 10.11
CA VAL A 183 -3.87 27.56 11.26
C VAL A 183 -3.79 29.02 10.82
N GLU A 184 -3.03 29.33 9.76
CA GLU A 184 -2.92 30.69 9.21
C GLU A 184 -4.28 31.24 8.77
N LYS A 185 -5.14 30.42 8.15
CA LYS A 185 -6.51 30.85 7.81
C LYS A 185 -7.34 31.19 9.04
N ILE A 186 -7.15 30.47 10.15
CA ILE A 186 -7.84 30.76 11.40
C ILE A 186 -7.29 32.04 12.00
N ILE A 187 -5.98 32.24 12.03
CA ILE A 187 -5.37 33.44 12.63
C ILE A 187 -5.71 34.70 11.82
N ASN A 188 -5.70 34.62 10.49
CA ASN A 188 -5.90 35.76 9.60
C ASN A 188 -7.37 36.05 9.21
N SER A 189 -8.31 35.22 9.68
CA SER A 189 -9.76 35.50 9.54
C SER A 189 -10.28 36.46 10.59
#